data_AF-A0A7W2M433-F1
#
_entry.id   AF-A0A7W2M433-F1
#
_cell.length_a   1.000
_cell.length_b   1.000
_cell.length_c   1.000
_cell.angle_alpha   90.00
_cell.angle_beta   90.00
_cell.angle_gamma   90.00
#
_symmetry.space_group_name_H-M   'P 1'
#
loop_
_entity.id
_entity.type
_entity.pdbx_description
1 polymer ?
#
loop_
_entity_poly.entity_id
_entity_poly.type
_entity_poly.pdbx_seq_one_letter_code
_entity_poly.pdbx_strand_id
1 'polypeptide(L)'
;MTVFNCPTSFSQNADPGTCSAVVTYTLPTTDIPSGSMILITSLGSGDIFPVGITTVTYEERDNNNEATGLTCSFNVTVDDDVPPSLVGVPADVTVECDAIPTVPTVTATDNCDTTLTVSYSEISNTVVDGIGTIVREWTVTDNGGNTATDTQTITVIDSTDPILVGVPADVTV
;
A
#
# COMPACT_ATOMS: atom_id res chain seq x y z
N MET A 1 33.55 -30.39 12.52
CA MET A 1 32.09 -30.30 12.46
C MET A 1 31.73 -28.84 12.54
N THR A 2 31.57 -28.25 11.37
CA THR A 2 31.33 -26.82 11.17
C THR A 2 30.38 -26.66 10.00
N VAL A 3 29.38 -25.79 10.18
CA VAL A 3 28.47 -25.38 9.12
C VAL A 3 29.10 -24.20 8.37
N PHE A 4 29.17 -24.29 7.05
CA PHE A 4 29.67 -23.26 6.14
C PHE A 4 28.54 -22.68 5.32
N ASN A 5 28.77 -21.48 4.78
CA ASN A 5 27.85 -20.80 3.85
C ASN A 5 26.43 -20.66 4.41
N CYS A 6 26.29 -20.61 5.74
CA CYS A 6 25.02 -20.29 6.35
C CYS A 6 24.61 -18.88 5.88
N PRO A 7 23.46 -18.72 5.20
CA PRO A 7 23.03 -17.41 4.75
C PRO A 7 22.89 -16.45 5.92
N THR A 8 23.20 -15.17 5.68
CA THR A 8 22.78 -14.10 6.57
C THR A 8 21.35 -13.72 6.25
N SER A 9 20.61 -13.20 7.23
CA SER A 9 19.27 -12.65 6.98
C SER A 9 19.30 -11.57 5.91
N PHE A 10 18.27 -11.53 5.06
CA PHE A 10 18.16 -10.58 3.96
C PHE A 10 16.70 -10.25 3.68
N SER A 11 16.47 -9.20 2.88
CA SER A 11 15.15 -8.86 2.38
C SER A 11 15.15 -8.69 0.86
N GLN A 12 13.95 -8.83 0.30
CA GLN A 12 13.63 -8.50 -1.08
C GLN A 12 12.17 -8.08 -1.18
N ASN A 13 11.81 -7.40 -2.25
CA ASN A 13 10.42 -6.99 -2.47
C ASN A 13 9.58 -8.16 -2.99
N ALA A 14 8.26 -8.08 -2.80
CA ALA A 14 7.30 -8.97 -3.44
C ALA A 14 7.39 -8.87 -4.98
N ASP A 15 7.05 -9.95 -5.66
CA ASP A 15 6.96 -9.95 -7.12
C ASP A 15 5.76 -9.06 -7.55
N PRO A 16 5.89 -8.26 -8.64
CA PRO A 16 4.87 -7.29 -9.04
C PRO A 16 3.46 -7.89 -9.16
N GLY A 17 2.49 -7.26 -8.48
CA GLY A 17 1.09 -7.68 -8.50
C GLY A 17 0.79 -8.93 -7.68
N THR A 18 1.73 -9.38 -6.84
CA THR A 18 1.55 -10.52 -5.93
C THR A 18 1.97 -10.14 -4.50
N CYS A 19 1.74 -11.05 -3.55
CA CYS A 19 2.09 -10.86 -2.13
C CYS A 19 3.09 -11.89 -1.66
N SER A 20 4.03 -12.13 -2.55
CA SER A 20 5.04 -13.14 -2.39
C SER A 20 6.17 -12.88 -3.34
N ALA A 21 7.33 -13.48 -3.08
CA ALA A 21 8.42 -13.49 -4.04
C ALA A 21 9.00 -14.90 -4.16
N VAL A 22 9.48 -15.25 -5.35
CA VAL A 22 10.39 -16.41 -5.48
C VAL A 22 11.74 -16.02 -4.89
N VAL A 23 12.20 -16.76 -3.89
CA VAL A 23 13.43 -16.44 -3.15
C VAL A 23 14.50 -17.47 -3.43
N THR A 24 15.68 -17.03 -3.85
CA THR A 24 16.85 -17.90 -4.03
C THR A 24 17.98 -17.50 -3.11
N TYR A 25 18.58 -18.47 -2.43
CA TYR A 25 19.76 -18.30 -1.59
C TYR A 25 20.72 -19.50 -1.72
N THR A 26 21.98 -19.27 -1.36
CA THR A 26 23.00 -20.33 -1.29
C THR A 26 22.68 -21.28 -0.14
N LEU A 27 22.63 -22.58 -0.41
CA LEU A 27 22.37 -23.57 0.64
C LEU A 27 23.57 -23.68 1.59
N PRO A 28 23.35 -23.85 2.91
CA PRO A 28 24.43 -24.15 3.84
C PRO A 28 25.05 -25.51 3.53
N THR A 29 26.31 -25.69 3.90
CA THR A 29 27.07 -26.94 3.70
C THR A 29 27.77 -27.36 4.98
N THR A 30 28.18 -28.62 5.08
CA THR A 30 28.91 -29.18 6.24
C THR A 30 30.30 -29.70 5.82
N ASP A 31 31.27 -29.70 6.75
CA ASP A 31 32.56 -30.41 6.58
C ASP A 31 32.47 -31.92 6.82
N ILE A 32 31.34 -32.45 7.32
CA ILE A 32 31.19 -33.88 7.57
C ILE A 32 31.19 -34.64 6.23
N PRO A 33 32.13 -35.59 6.01
CA PRO A 33 32.12 -36.41 4.79
C PRO A 33 30.83 -37.22 4.69
N SER A 34 30.10 -37.07 3.58
CA SER A 34 28.75 -37.67 3.38
C SER A 34 27.69 -37.21 4.38
N GLY A 35 27.95 -36.16 5.17
CA GLY A 35 26.93 -35.45 5.93
C GLY A 35 26.11 -34.53 5.01
N SER A 36 25.05 -33.96 5.56
CA SER A 36 24.15 -33.07 4.81
C SER A 36 23.57 -31.97 5.70
N MET A 37 23.12 -30.89 5.07
CA MET A 37 22.26 -29.89 5.70
C MET A 37 20.83 -30.15 5.25
N ILE A 38 19.94 -30.44 6.20
CA ILE A 38 18.53 -30.74 5.92
C ILE A 38 17.68 -29.55 6.37
N LEU A 39 16.82 -29.06 5.47
CA LEU A 39 15.79 -28.09 5.81
C LEU A 39 14.80 -28.75 6.76
N ILE A 40 14.65 -28.23 7.97
CA ILE A 40 13.75 -28.83 8.98
C ILE A 40 12.39 -28.15 8.96
N THR A 41 12.38 -26.83 8.80
CA THR A 41 11.18 -26.01 8.90
C THR A 41 11.26 -24.85 7.92
N SER A 42 10.11 -24.47 7.36
CA SER A 42 9.89 -23.34 6.46
C SER A 42 10.09 -23.65 4.96
N LEU A 43 10.49 -22.65 4.18
CA LEU A 43 10.61 -22.66 2.73
C LEU A 43 12.08 -22.78 2.26
N GLY A 44 12.29 -23.56 1.21
CA GLY A 44 13.58 -23.83 0.59
C GLY A 44 14.01 -22.74 -0.40
N SER A 45 15.26 -22.83 -0.86
CA SER A 45 15.76 -21.97 -1.93
C SER A 45 15.05 -22.31 -3.24
N GLY A 46 14.46 -21.31 -3.89
CA GLY A 46 13.63 -21.42 -5.09
C GLY A 46 12.12 -21.50 -4.82
N ASP A 47 11.69 -21.55 -3.56
CA ASP A 47 10.27 -21.53 -3.20
C ASP A 47 9.68 -20.10 -3.24
N ILE A 48 8.36 -20.03 -3.16
CA ILE A 48 7.59 -18.79 -3.05
C ILE A 48 7.41 -18.43 -1.58
N PHE A 49 7.95 -17.29 -1.17
CA PHE A 49 7.86 -16.75 0.18
C PHE A 49 6.77 -15.68 0.25
N PRO A 50 5.84 -15.72 1.21
CA PRO A 50 4.84 -14.67 1.39
C PRO A 50 5.48 -13.39 1.95
N VAL A 51 4.83 -12.24 1.73
CA VAL A 51 5.16 -10.97 2.41
C VAL A 51 5.25 -11.16 3.92
N GLY A 52 6.23 -10.51 4.53
CA GLY A 52 6.58 -10.62 5.94
C GLY A 52 7.87 -11.42 6.18
N ILE A 53 8.07 -11.83 7.42
CA ILE A 53 9.29 -12.51 7.86
C ILE A 53 9.07 -14.02 7.85
N THR A 54 9.93 -14.72 7.12
CA THR A 54 10.02 -16.17 7.10
C THR A 54 11.37 -16.60 7.68
N THR A 55 11.36 -17.27 8.84
CA THR A 55 12.58 -17.88 9.40
C THR A 55 12.85 -19.22 8.73
N VAL A 56 14.04 -19.39 8.17
CA VAL A 56 14.49 -20.62 7.54
C VAL A 56 15.52 -21.29 8.43
N THR A 57 15.37 -22.60 8.67
CA THR A 57 16.28 -23.36 9.54
C THR A 57 16.69 -24.68 8.91
N TYR A 58 18.00 -24.85 8.76
CA TYR A 58 18.65 -26.10 8.38
C TYR A 58 19.34 -26.72 9.60
N GLU A 59 19.31 -28.04 9.70
CA GLU A 59 20.09 -28.81 10.69
C GLU A 59 21.05 -29.74 9.99
N GLU A 60 22.24 -29.82 10.57
CA GLU A 60 23.29 -30.71 10.10
C GLU A 60 22.96 -32.16 10.49
N ARG A 61 23.18 -33.06 9.54
CA ARG A 61 23.08 -34.50 9.67
C ARG A 61 24.44 -35.13 9.39
N ASP A 62 24.83 -36.11 10.18
CA ASP A 62 26.02 -36.91 9.91
C ASP A 62 25.81 -37.92 8.77
N ASN A 63 26.80 -38.76 8.51
CA ASN A 63 26.77 -39.78 7.47
C ASN A 63 25.78 -40.93 7.76
N ASN A 64 25.24 -41.01 8.97
CA ASN A 64 24.22 -41.96 9.38
C ASN A 64 22.82 -41.31 9.39
N ASN A 65 22.70 -40.07 8.92
CA ASN A 65 21.49 -39.25 8.98
C ASN A 65 21.02 -38.98 10.42
N GLU A 66 21.96 -38.94 11.38
CA GLU A 66 21.69 -38.54 12.76
C GLU A 66 21.93 -37.03 12.93
N ALA A 67 21.07 -36.38 13.72
CA ALA A 67 21.18 -34.95 13.99
C ALA A 67 22.41 -34.66 14.86
N THR A 68 23.24 -33.71 14.42
CA THR A 68 24.46 -33.36 15.15
C THR A 68 24.24 -32.27 16.21
N GLY A 69 23.07 -31.60 16.15
CA GLY A 69 22.71 -30.46 17.00
C GLY A 69 23.21 -29.10 16.49
N LEU A 70 23.97 -29.05 15.39
CA LEU A 70 24.32 -27.78 14.74
C LEU A 70 23.24 -27.36 13.75
N THR A 71 22.90 -26.07 13.79
CA THR A 71 21.87 -25.47 12.93
C THR A 71 22.38 -24.22 12.23
N CYS A 72 21.86 -23.97 11.04
CA CYS A 72 21.94 -22.69 10.34
C CYS A 72 20.54 -22.08 10.27
N SER A 73 20.37 -20.88 10.83
CA SER A 73 19.08 -20.18 10.83
C SER A 73 19.26 -18.74 10.39
N PHE A 74 18.35 -18.27 9.53
CA PHE A 74 18.32 -16.92 9.00
C PHE A 74 16.89 -16.50 8.67
N ASN A 75 16.66 -15.19 8.61
CA ASN A 75 15.36 -14.64 8.22
C ASN A 75 15.40 -14.17 6.77
N VAL A 76 14.36 -14.52 6.03
CA VAL A 76 14.02 -13.91 4.75
C VAL A 76 12.84 -12.98 5.00
N THR A 77 13.00 -11.70 4.69
CA THR A 77 11.89 -10.74 4.71
C THR A 77 11.46 -10.46 3.28
N VAL A 78 10.18 -10.67 2.99
CA VAL A 78 9.57 -10.20 1.74
C VAL A 78 8.80 -8.93 2.06
N ASP A 79 9.27 -7.80 1.54
CA ASP A 79 8.68 -6.48 1.75
C ASP A 79 7.60 -6.20 0.69
N ASP A 80 6.49 -5.59 1.08
CA ASP A 80 5.49 -5.06 0.14
C ASP A 80 5.84 -3.61 -0.21
N ASP A 81 6.15 -3.35 -1.47
CA ASP A 81 6.58 -2.05 -1.99
C ASP A 81 5.58 -1.44 -2.98
N VAL A 82 4.41 -2.06 -3.13
CA VAL A 82 3.39 -1.60 -4.07
C VAL A 82 2.39 -0.73 -3.31
N PRO A 83 2.20 0.55 -3.70
CA PRO A 83 1.20 1.38 -3.08
C PRO A 83 -0.24 0.94 -3.39
N PRO A 84 -1.18 1.15 -2.44
CA PRO A 84 -2.59 0.94 -2.69
C PRO A 84 -3.12 1.88 -3.79
N SER A 85 -4.26 1.52 -4.38
CA SER A 85 -4.95 2.34 -5.37
C SER A 85 -6.31 2.81 -4.85
N LEU A 86 -6.57 4.11 -4.95
CA LEU A 86 -7.88 4.70 -4.65
C LEU A 86 -8.86 4.47 -5.81
N VAL A 87 -10.11 4.14 -5.48
CA VAL A 87 -11.18 3.86 -6.44
C VAL A 87 -12.40 4.73 -6.11
N GLY A 88 -12.91 5.41 -7.13
CA GLY A 88 -14.11 6.25 -7.01
C GLY A 88 -13.85 7.67 -6.53
N VAL A 89 -12.60 8.15 -6.59
CA VAL A 89 -12.29 9.57 -6.37
C VAL A 89 -13.03 10.39 -7.43
N PRO A 90 -13.87 11.36 -7.04
CA PRO A 90 -14.66 12.14 -7.98
C PRO A 90 -13.78 13.13 -8.75
N ALA A 91 -14.14 13.39 -10.00
CA ALA A 91 -13.48 14.43 -10.78
C ALA A 91 -13.78 15.84 -10.22
N ASP A 92 -12.90 16.77 -10.57
CA ASP A 92 -13.11 18.20 -10.33
C ASP A 92 -14.42 18.68 -10.99
N VAL A 93 -15.08 19.63 -10.34
CA VAL A 93 -16.38 20.14 -10.78
C VAL A 93 -16.53 21.63 -10.52
N THR A 94 -17.31 22.30 -11.37
CA THR A 94 -17.76 23.68 -11.14
C THR A 94 -19.26 23.68 -10.88
N VAL A 95 -19.70 24.37 -9.83
CA VAL A 95 -21.10 24.39 -9.37
C VAL A 95 -21.55 25.82 -9.05
N GLU A 96 -22.86 26.05 -9.09
CA GLU A 96 -23.46 27.35 -8.76
C GLU A 96 -23.76 27.42 -7.25
N CYS A 97 -23.32 28.49 -6.60
CA CYS A 97 -23.70 28.85 -5.23
C CYS A 97 -23.67 27.67 -4.22
N ASP A 98 -24.83 27.18 -3.77
CA ASP A 98 -24.95 26.15 -2.75
C ASP A 98 -25.03 24.71 -3.31
N ALA A 99 -24.87 24.54 -4.63
CA ALA A 99 -24.92 23.24 -5.31
C ALA A 99 -23.64 22.40 -5.11
N ILE A 100 -22.99 22.50 -3.96
CA ILE A 100 -21.80 21.73 -3.59
C ILE A 100 -22.18 20.25 -3.42
N PRO A 101 -21.57 19.31 -4.16
CA PRO A 101 -21.89 17.89 -4.04
C PRO A 101 -21.57 17.34 -2.66
N THR A 102 -22.39 16.39 -2.17
CA THR A 102 -22.06 15.64 -0.96
C THR A 102 -20.75 14.86 -1.14
N VAL A 103 -20.06 14.58 -0.03
CA VAL A 103 -18.82 13.80 -0.06
C VAL A 103 -19.14 12.37 -0.55
N PRO A 104 -18.52 11.87 -1.62
CA PRO A 104 -18.74 10.50 -2.07
C PRO A 104 -18.00 9.49 -1.19
N THR A 105 -18.40 8.23 -1.30
CA THR A 105 -17.64 7.11 -0.75
C THR A 105 -16.52 6.73 -1.71
N VAL A 106 -15.27 6.85 -1.25
CA VAL A 106 -14.06 6.39 -1.95
C VAL A 106 -13.60 5.10 -1.28
N THR A 107 -13.22 4.11 -2.09
CA THR A 107 -12.65 2.85 -1.60
C THR A 107 -11.20 2.73 -2.06
N ALA A 108 -10.51 1.67 -1.64
CA ALA A 108 -9.16 1.37 -2.11
C ALA A 108 -8.99 -0.12 -2.37
N THR A 109 -8.01 -0.46 -3.19
CA THR A 109 -7.57 -1.84 -3.47
C THR A 109 -6.06 -1.91 -3.40
N ASP A 110 -5.53 -3.04 -2.97
CA ASP A 110 -4.11 -3.32 -2.94
C ASP A 110 -3.87 -4.80 -3.25
N ASN A 111 -2.67 -5.17 -3.69
CA ASN A 111 -2.33 -6.58 -3.93
C ASN A 111 -2.29 -7.38 -2.63
N CYS A 112 -1.80 -6.80 -1.54
CA CYS A 112 -1.46 -7.47 -0.27
C CYS A 112 -2.27 -7.07 0.93
N ASP A 113 -2.94 -5.93 0.86
CA ASP A 113 -3.87 -5.51 1.89
C ASP A 113 -5.33 -5.57 1.40
N THR A 114 -6.13 -6.36 2.11
CA THR A 114 -7.57 -6.49 1.88
C THR A 114 -8.41 -5.67 2.87
N THR A 115 -7.76 -5.02 3.83
CA THR A 115 -8.34 -4.32 4.98
C THR A 115 -8.05 -2.81 4.97
N LEU A 116 -7.95 -2.24 3.77
CA LEU A 116 -7.66 -0.82 3.56
C LEU A 116 -8.76 0.09 4.12
N THR A 117 -8.33 1.17 4.78
CA THR A 117 -9.22 2.23 5.25
C THR A 117 -8.81 3.55 4.60
N VAL A 118 -9.72 4.15 3.86
CA VAL A 118 -9.51 5.48 3.24
C VAL A 118 -9.82 6.57 4.25
N SER A 119 -8.86 7.46 4.49
CA SER A 119 -9.04 8.70 5.22
C SER A 119 -9.52 9.81 4.28
N TYR A 120 -10.49 10.60 4.73
CA TYR A 120 -11.01 11.76 4.01
C TYR A 120 -10.76 13.04 4.80
N SER A 121 -10.36 14.10 4.10
CA SER A 121 -10.22 15.43 4.67
C SER A 121 -10.66 16.51 3.66
N GLU A 122 -11.29 17.58 4.15
CA GLU A 122 -11.43 18.83 3.40
C GLU A 122 -10.27 19.73 3.77
N ILE A 123 -9.24 19.79 2.93
CA ILE A 123 -7.97 20.47 3.22
C ILE A 123 -8.02 21.96 2.92
N SER A 124 -9.03 22.43 2.19
CA SER A 124 -9.24 23.85 1.91
C SER A 124 -10.72 24.15 1.66
N ASN A 125 -11.18 25.29 2.18
CA ASN A 125 -12.48 25.87 1.87
C ASN A 125 -12.39 27.39 1.89
N THR A 126 -12.59 28.01 0.73
CA THR A 126 -12.51 29.46 0.53
C THR A 126 -13.85 30.06 0.11
N VAL A 127 -14.94 29.28 0.19
CA VAL A 127 -16.26 29.72 -0.26
C VAL A 127 -16.80 30.81 0.67
N VAL A 128 -16.96 32.00 0.12
CA VAL A 128 -17.55 33.17 0.79
C VAL A 128 -18.66 33.69 -0.12
N ASP A 129 -19.85 33.89 0.46
CA ASP A 129 -21.04 34.37 -0.26
C ASP A 129 -21.33 33.58 -1.55
N GLY A 130 -21.14 32.26 -1.51
CA GLY A 130 -21.43 31.36 -2.63
C GLY A 130 -20.37 31.36 -3.74
N ILE A 131 -19.19 31.92 -3.50
CA ILE A 131 -18.09 31.95 -4.48
C ILE A 131 -16.79 31.51 -3.81
N GLY A 132 -16.04 30.63 -4.45
CA GLY A 132 -14.73 30.19 -3.98
C GLY A 132 -14.39 28.77 -4.41
N THR A 133 -13.50 28.13 -3.68
CA THR A 133 -13.07 26.76 -3.96
C THR A 133 -13.06 25.89 -2.71
N ILE A 134 -13.36 24.60 -2.89
CA ILE A 134 -13.21 23.56 -1.88
C ILE A 134 -12.25 22.52 -2.44
N VAL A 135 -11.28 22.08 -1.62
CA VAL A 135 -10.35 21.00 -1.97
C VAL A 135 -10.52 19.86 -0.97
N ARG A 136 -10.89 18.71 -1.50
CA ARG A 136 -11.04 17.45 -0.77
C ARG A 136 -9.86 16.55 -1.07
N GLU A 137 -9.40 15.81 -0.07
CA GLU A 137 -8.28 14.89 -0.15
C GLU A 137 -8.69 13.54 0.44
N TRP A 138 -8.32 12.48 -0.28
CA TRP A 138 -8.42 11.10 0.20
C TRP A 138 -7.02 10.52 0.29
N THR A 139 -6.72 9.86 1.41
CA THR A 139 -5.43 9.18 1.62
C THR A 139 -5.68 7.76 2.12
N VAL A 140 -4.90 6.81 1.64
CA VAL A 140 -4.91 5.42 2.09
C VAL A 140 -3.49 4.96 2.34
N THR A 141 -3.32 4.08 3.33
CA THR A 141 -2.06 3.42 3.68
C THR A 141 -2.32 1.94 3.84
N ASP A 142 -1.49 1.10 3.24
CA ASP A 142 -1.54 -0.35 3.39
C ASP A 142 -0.79 -0.83 4.65
N ASN A 143 -0.69 -2.15 4.83
CA ASN A 143 0.05 -2.77 5.93
C ASN A 143 1.58 -2.79 5.73
N GLY A 144 2.07 -2.64 4.50
CA GLY A 144 3.47 -2.42 4.15
C GLY A 144 3.96 -1.01 4.46
N GLY A 145 3.03 -0.08 4.73
CA GLY A 145 3.29 1.33 4.97
C GLY A 145 3.35 2.18 3.69
N ASN A 146 2.99 1.62 2.53
CA ASN A 146 2.89 2.38 1.29
C ASN A 146 1.61 3.20 1.28
N THR A 147 1.67 4.38 0.66
CA THR A 147 0.57 5.35 0.69
C THR A 147 0.17 5.81 -0.69
N ALA A 148 -1.12 6.14 -0.84
CA ALA A 148 -1.65 6.84 -1.99
C ALA A 148 -2.59 7.96 -1.55
N THR A 149 -2.54 9.07 -2.29
CA THR A 149 -3.34 10.26 -2.05
C THR A 149 -3.92 10.77 -3.36
N ASP A 150 -5.16 11.23 -3.33
CA ASP A 150 -5.82 11.87 -4.46
C ASP A 150 -6.78 12.97 -4.00
N THR A 151 -7.10 13.92 -4.88
CA THR A 151 -7.84 15.14 -4.54
C THR A 151 -8.98 15.43 -5.50
N GLN A 152 -9.98 16.15 -5.00
CA GLN A 152 -11.03 16.77 -5.80
C GLN A 152 -11.07 18.27 -5.50
N THR A 153 -11.09 19.08 -6.56
CA THR A 153 -11.35 20.52 -6.51
C THR A 153 -12.78 20.82 -6.95
N ILE A 154 -13.52 21.54 -6.10
CA ILE A 154 -14.86 22.04 -6.39
C ILE A 154 -14.78 23.56 -6.49
N THR A 155 -15.07 24.10 -7.67
CA THR A 155 -15.13 25.55 -7.91
C THR A 155 -16.58 26.00 -7.79
N VAL A 156 -16.85 26.94 -6.90
CA VAL A 156 -18.18 27.52 -6.70
C VAL A 156 -18.21 28.90 -7.34
N ILE A 157 -19.17 29.12 -8.23
CA ILE A 157 -19.38 30.38 -8.95
C ILE A 157 -20.81 30.89 -8.73
N ASP A 158 -21.02 32.18 -9.00
CA ASP A 158 -22.34 32.77 -9.17
C ASP A 158 -22.43 33.35 -10.59
N SER A 159 -23.25 32.72 -11.43
CA SER A 159 -23.56 33.21 -12.78
C SER A 159 -24.99 33.73 -12.93
N THR A 160 -25.74 33.84 -11.83
CA THR A 160 -27.14 34.25 -11.86
C THR A 160 -27.27 35.77 -11.80
N ASP A 161 -27.74 36.39 -12.88
CA ASP A 161 -27.97 37.83 -12.92
C ASP A 161 -29.05 38.28 -11.90
N PRO A 162 -28.89 39.46 -11.26
CA PRO A 162 -29.90 40.00 -10.36
C PRO A 162 -31.15 40.45 -11.11
N ILE A 163 -32.33 40.12 -10.55
CA ILE A 163 -33.61 40.59 -11.08
C ILE A 163 -34.02 41.87 -10.35
N LEU A 164 -34.15 42.98 -11.10
CA LEU A 164 -34.67 44.24 -10.55
C LEU A 164 -36.19 44.16 -10.37
N VAL A 165 -36.67 44.40 -9.15
CA VAL A 165 -38.10 44.44 -8.81
C VAL A 165 -38.49 45.85 -8.37
N GLY A 166 -39.64 46.34 -8.82
CA GLY A 166 -40.16 47.65 -8.41
C GLY A 166 -39.55 48.85 -9.14
N VAL A 167 -39.03 48.65 -10.35
CA VAL A 167 -38.51 49.74 -11.19
C VAL A 167 -39.66 50.72 -11.50
N PRO A 168 -39.57 52.01 -11.10
CA PRO A 168 -40.63 53.00 -11.36
C PRO A 168 -40.88 53.18 -12.86
N ALA A 169 -42.11 53.50 -13.23
CA ALA A 169 -42.41 53.91 -14.60
C ALA A 169 -41.75 55.26 -14.91
N ASP A 170 -41.33 55.45 -16.17
CA ASP A 170 -40.81 56.72 -16.64
C ASP A 170 -41.83 57.85 -16.40
N VAL A 171 -41.36 58.96 -15.86
CA VAL A 171 -42.16 60.18 -15.72
C VAL A 171 -41.82 61.11 -16.88
N THR A 172 -42.81 61.38 -17.73
CA THR A 172 -42.72 62.40 -18.78
C THR A 172 -42.95 63.79 -18.20
N VAL A 173 -42.06 64.74 -18.48
CA VAL A 173 -42.15 66.16 -18.07
C VAL A 173 -42.65 67.02 -19.20
#